data_AF-A0A329AVQ9-F1
#
_entry.id   AF-A0A329AVQ9-F1
#
_cell.length_a   1.000
_cell.length_b   1.000
_cell.length_c   1.000
_cell.angle_alpha   90.00
_cell.angle_beta   90.00
_cell.angle_gamma   90.00
#
_symmetry.space_group_name_H-M   'P 1'
#
loop_
_entity.id
_entity.type
_entity.pdbx_description
1 polymer ?
#
loop_
_entity_poly.entity_id
_entity_poly.type
_entity_poly.pdbx_seq_one_letter_code
_entity_poly.pdbx_strand_id
1 'polypeptide(L)'
;MRSVNQLFAHLHNVNPIADRVSPACDIGHVNKSAGTPGYVDPLYGNCWSWTPAHGAAVYGRTDDLPVGPLDELANGAFLRVPFRRVPVIEVSSIEEVRAFAGSVKSGTPNFNGVWRGQSSHYTTEKKGRTKEELLRLYGAEDVDEPSLLPSAARTDLYFPDSFSGWSALLDLYVHERVRAQGGQRELLNFVNSYRYRMWGFATAQHYGLPSVGLDVTHDIDVALFFALHTFKTSAEGITTATRAISTAAPIIYGLGGFLHHELFKDEKLAPTRLLCTRPAAQSAMFFSTGWGHAPNNAAQRIYVALKLVGHEAWKFDLQPSHYFPKPQDDEFLRFLLERKSELKLPVIQDLLSKIYYVP
;
A
#
# COMPACT_ATOMS: atom_id res chain seq x y z
N MET A 1 2.16 25.76 12.71
CA MET A 1 2.27 25.64 11.25
C MET A 1 2.99 24.35 10.93
N ARG A 2 2.29 23.32 10.41
CA ARG A 2 2.96 22.15 9.83
C ARG A 2 3.71 22.63 8.58
N SER A 3 4.99 22.29 8.43
CA SER A 3 5.80 22.87 7.35
C SER A 3 5.22 22.45 5.99
N VAL A 4 5.13 23.41 5.07
CA VAL A 4 4.60 23.22 3.70
C VAL A 4 5.31 22.06 2.97
N ASN A 5 6.55 21.75 3.36
CA ASN A 5 7.36 20.64 2.82
C ASN A 5 6.79 19.24 3.11
N GLN A 6 5.89 19.09 4.08
CA GLN A 6 5.31 17.79 4.47
C GLN A 6 4.30 17.25 3.45
N LEU A 7 3.76 18.12 2.58
CA LEU A 7 2.74 17.75 1.61
C LEU A 7 3.32 17.19 0.32
N PHE A 8 4.55 17.58 -0.06
CA PHE A 8 5.14 17.19 -1.34
C PHE A 8 5.67 15.74 -1.34
N ALA A 9 4.77 14.75 -1.24
CA ALA A 9 5.10 13.32 -1.29
C ALA A 9 6.04 12.95 -2.46
N HIS A 10 5.96 13.69 -3.58
CA HIS A 10 6.76 13.47 -4.78
C HIS A 10 8.20 13.98 -4.70
N LEU A 11 8.58 14.68 -3.63
CA LEU A 11 9.97 15.06 -3.36
C LEU A 11 10.65 14.08 -2.40
N HIS A 12 9.89 13.10 -1.90
CA HIS A 12 10.35 12.06 -1.00
C HIS A 12 10.43 10.74 -1.79
N ASN A 13 11.36 9.84 -1.44
CA ASN A 13 11.64 8.60 -2.17
C ASN A 13 12.37 8.73 -3.53
N VAL A 14 13.05 9.86 -3.76
CA VAL A 14 13.87 10.14 -4.97
C VAL A 14 15.36 9.95 -4.77
N ASN A 15 15.83 9.84 -3.54
CA ASN A 15 17.25 9.71 -3.25
C ASN A 15 17.55 8.26 -2.89
N PRO A 16 18.54 7.62 -3.53
CA PRO A 16 18.96 6.30 -3.12
C PRO A 16 19.63 6.35 -1.74
N ILE A 17 19.53 5.27 -0.98
CA ILE A 17 20.16 5.13 0.33
C ILE A 17 21.49 4.40 0.12
N ALA A 18 22.60 5.13 0.26
CA ALA A 18 23.92 4.61 -0.09
C ALA A 18 24.63 3.88 1.05
N ASP A 19 25.31 2.79 0.69
CA ASP A 19 26.32 2.05 1.46
C ASP A 19 25.89 1.64 2.88
N ARG A 20 24.59 1.45 3.08
CA ARG A 20 24.06 0.97 4.37
C ARG A 20 24.24 -0.53 4.49
N VAL A 21 24.87 -0.96 5.58
CA VAL A 21 25.10 -2.39 5.88
C VAL A 21 24.58 -2.70 7.28
N SER A 22 23.92 -3.85 7.41
CA SER A 22 23.43 -4.36 8.69
C SER A 22 24.60 -4.72 9.62
N PRO A 23 24.50 -4.47 10.93
CA PRO A 23 25.46 -5.04 11.88
C PRO A 23 25.40 -6.58 11.93
N ALA A 24 24.29 -7.18 11.48
CA ALA A 24 24.08 -8.63 11.37
C ALA A 24 24.53 -9.21 10.00
N CYS A 25 25.40 -8.50 9.28
CA CYS A 25 25.96 -8.96 8.01
C CYS A 25 27.21 -9.83 8.22
N ASP A 26 27.67 -10.48 7.14
CA ASP A 26 28.99 -11.11 7.11
C ASP A 26 30.05 -10.09 6.65
N ILE A 27 30.72 -9.45 7.63
CA ILE A 27 31.73 -8.43 7.35
C ILE A 27 32.90 -8.97 6.52
N GLY A 28 33.22 -10.26 6.63
CA GLY A 28 34.28 -10.91 5.87
C GLY A 28 33.93 -10.96 4.38
N HIS A 29 32.67 -11.20 4.04
CA HIS A 29 32.18 -11.20 2.66
C HIS A 29 31.99 -9.77 2.12
N VAL A 30 31.53 -8.83 2.95
CA VAL A 30 31.42 -7.41 2.58
C VAL A 30 32.79 -6.84 2.18
N ASN A 31 33.84 -7.10 2.97
CA ASN A 31 35.20 -6.60 2.68
C ASN A 31 35.80 -7.18 1.40
N LYS A 32 35.34 -8.36 0.94
CA LYS A 32 35.80 -8.98 -0.32
C LYS A 32 35.17 -8.35 -1.57
N SER A 33 34.13 -7.54 -1.42
CA SER A 33 33.45 -6.88 -2.55
C SER A 33 34.13 -5.59 -3.04
N ALA A 34 35.23 -5.16 -2.40
CA ALA A 34 35.95 -3.95 -2.77
C ALA A 34 36.38 -3.96 -4.25
N GLY A 35 36.14 -2.86 -4.97
CA GLY A 35 36.54 -2.69 -6.38
C GLY A 35 35.60 -3.33 -7.41
N THR A 36 34.49 -3.95 -6.98
CA THR A 36 33.42 -4.40 -7.89
C THR A 36 32.51 -3.24 -8.33
N PRO A 37 31.74 -3.37 -9.43
CA PRO A 37 30.78 -2.35 -9.85
C PRO A 37 29.71 -2.09 -8.77
N GLY A 38 29.12 -0.90 -8.78
CA GLY A 38 28.02 -0.58 -7.88
C GLY A 38 26.78 -1.45 -8.11
N TYR A 39 26.02 -1.69 -7.05
CA TYR A 39 24.78 -2.45 -7.08
C TYR A 39 23.62 -1.62 -6.54
N VAL A 40 22.43 -1.77 -7.15
CA VAL A 40 21.21 -1.07 -6.75
C VAL A 40 20.13 -2.12 -6.53
N ASP A 41 19.49 -2.06 -5.36
CA ASP A 41 18.27 -2.82 -5.11
C ASP A 41 17.05 -2.04 -5.63
N PRO A 42 16.41 -2.48 -6.74
CA PRO A 42 15.33 -1.73 -7.37
C PRO A 42 14.03 -1.73 -6.56
N LEU A 43 13.88 -2.58 -5.54
CA LEU A 43 12.66 -2.65 -4.74
C LEU A 43 12.68 -1.68 -3.56
N TYR A 44 13.85 -1.47 -2.96
CA TYR A 44 14.01 -0.68 -1.74
C TYR A 44 14.91 0.55 -1.89
N GLY A 45 15.50 0.77 -3.07
CA GLY A 45 16.30 1.95 -3.37
C GLY A 45 17.62 2.05 -2.62
N ASN A 46 18.04 0.98 -1.94
CA ASN A 46 19.38 0.92 -1.37
C ASN A 46 20.38 0.73 -2.50
N CYS A 47 21.48 1.46 -2.45
CA CYS A 47 22.59 1.29 -3.37
C CYS A 47 23.89 1.08 -2.61
N TRP A 48 24.81 0.37 -3.23
CA TRP A 48 26.16 0.18 -2.74
C TRP A 48 27.13 0.53 -3.85
N SER A 49 28.23 1.19 -3.48
CA SER A 49 29.33 1.53 -4.38
C SER A 49 30.09 0.31 -4.91
N TRP A 50 29.70 -0.88 -4.47
CA TRP A 50 30.20 -2.21 -4.80
C TRP A 50 29.04 -3.19 -4.90
N THR A 51 29.28 -4.36 -5.48
CA THR A 51 28.32 -5.44 -5.58
C THR A 51 28.48 -6.36 -4.38
N PRO A 52 27.47 -6.49 -3.50
CA PRO A 52 27.56 -7.38 -2.36
C PRO A 52 27.82 -8.82 -2.78
N ALA A 53 28.83 -9.47 -2.22
CA ALA A 53 29.14 -10.86 -2.51
C ALA A 53 27.99 -11.79 -2.06
N HIS A 54 27.91 -12.98 -2.66
CA HIS A 54 26.98 -14.01 -2.16
C HIS A 54 27.30 -14.30 -0.68
N GLY A 55 26.28 -14.34 0.17
CA GLY A 55 26.44 -14.57 1.61
C GLY A 55 26.87 -13.33 2.42
N ALA A 56 27.12 -12.18 1.79
CA ALA A 56 27.43 -10.93 2.48
C ALA A 56 26.30 -10.49 3.42
N ALA A 57 25.05 -10.77 3.03
CA ALA A 57 23.86 -10.46 3.82
C ALA A 57 23.83 -8.99 4.26
N VAL A 58 23.90 -8.05 3.31
CA VAL A 58 23.95 -6.61 3.63
C VAL A 58 22.72 -6.09 4.39
N TYR A 59 21.57 -6.76 4.28
CA TYR A 59 20.35 -6.56 5.09
C TYR A 59 20.31 -7.40 6.37
N GLY A 60 21.36 -8.15 6.65
CA GLY A 60 21.55 -9.02 7.81
C GLY A 60 20.99 -10.43 7.62
N ARG A 61 21.61 -11.40 8.29
CA ARG A 61 21.07 -12.76 8.42
C ARG A 61 19.93 -12.77 9.44
N THR A 62 18.91 -13.58 9.20
CA THR A 62 17.69 -13.61 10.04
C THR A 62 17.99 -13.95 11.50
N ASP A 63 18.87 -14.93 11.71
CA ASP A 63 19.20 -15.44 13.05
C ASP A 63 20.11 -14.49 13.84
N ASP A 64 20.91 -13.69 13.13
CA ASP A 64 21.84 -12.72 13.73
C ASP A 64 21.17 -11.37 14.03
N LEU A 65 19.93 -11.17 13.59
CA LEU A 65 19.18 -9.94 13.86
C LEU A 65 18.66 -9.91 15.31
N PRO A 66 18.60 -8.72 15.93
CA PRO A 66 18.06 -8.56 17.28
C PRO A 66 16.64 -9.12 17.43
N VAL A 67 16.37 -9.73 18.58
CA VAL A 67 15.05 -10.23 18.94
C VAL A 67 14.09 -9.07 19.18
N GLY A 68 12.97 -9.07 18.46
CA GLY A 68 11.88 -8.12 18.61
C GLY A 68 10.89 -8.49 19.72
N PRO A 69 10.07 -7.54 20.19
CA PRO A 69 9.12 -7.76 21.30
C PRO A 69 7.96 -8.71 20.97
N LEU A 70 7.74 -9.03 19.69
CA LEU A 70 6.67 -9.92 19.22
C LEU A 70 7.21 -11.25 18.68
N ASP A 71 8.54 -11.45 18.70
CA ASP A 71 9.18 -12.62 18.07
C ASP A 71 8.78 -13.94 18.75
N GLU A 72 8.54 -13.92 20.06
CA GLU A 72 8.09 -15.10 20.81
C GLU A 72 6.73 -15.62 20.31
N LEU A 73 5.86 -14.74 19.82
CA LEU A 73 4.56 -15.11 19.25
C LEU A 73 4.66 -15.71 17.85
N ALA A 74 5.82 -15.60 17.21
CA ALA A 74 6.03 -15.99 15.83
C ALA A 74 6.35 -17.48 15.65
N ASN A 75 6.68 -18.18 16.75
CA ASN A 75 7.09 -19.60 16.73
C ASN A 75 8.16 -19.92 15.67
N GLY A 76 9.10 -18.99 15.46
CA GLY A 76 10.18 -19.13 14.47
C GLY A 76 9.83 -18.71 13.03
N ALA A 77 8.60 -18.26 12.75
CA ALA A 77 8.20 -17.81 11.42
C ALA A 77 8.41 -16.30 11.24
N PHE A 78 9.20 -15.91 10.24
CA PHE A 78 9.55 -14.51 10.01
C PHE A 78 9.48 -14.13 8.53
N LEU A 79 8.90 -12.96 8.25
CA LEU A 79 9.16 -12.25 7.00
C LEU A 79 10.46 -11.45 7.13
N ARG A 80 11.08 -11.15 6.00
CA ARG A 80 12.28 -10.32 5.93
C ARG A 80 12.03 -9.07 5.09
N VAL A 81 12.36 -7.95 5.69
CA VAL A 81 12.51 -6.66 5.01
C VAL A 81 13.92 -6.15 5.30
N PRO A 82 14.42 -5.14 4.56
CA PRO A 82 15.75 -4.60 4.80
C PRO A 82 16.01 -4.34 6.28
N PHE A 83 17.10 -4.92 6.80
CA PHE A 83 17.61 -4.73 8.16
C PHE A 83 16.70 -5.20 9.31
N ARG A 84 15.55 -5.84 9.06
CA ARG A 84 14.62 -6.27 10.12
C ARG A 84 13.87 -7.56 9.79
N ARG A 85 13.80 -8.48 10.76
CA ARG A 85 12.84 -9.59 10.71
C ARG A 85 11.50 -9.13 11.26
N VAL A 86 10.43 -9.68 10.69
CA VAL A 86 9.05 -9.33 11.02
C VAL A 86 8.35 -10.61 11.45
N PRO A 87 7.80 -10.68 12.67
CA PRO A 87 7.14 -11.88 13.16
C PRO A 87 5.87 -12.18 12.36
N VAL A 88 5.69 -13.45 12.00
CA VAL A 88 4.45 -13.99 11.43
C VAL A 88 3.72 -14.74 12.53
N ILE A 89 2.57 -14.21 12.95
CA ILE A 89 1.75 -14.80 14.01
C ILE A 89 0.57 -15.50 13.34
N GLU A 90 0.39 -16.78 13.64
CA GLU A 90 -0.81 -17.51 13.21
C GLU A 90 -1.97 -17.18 14.15
N VAL A 91 -3.11 -16.84 13.54
CA VAL A 91 -4.36 -16.53 14.24
C VAL A 91 -5.47 -17.37 13.66
N SER A 92 -6.34 -17.87 14.54
CA SER A 92 -7.33 -18.91 14.24
C SER A 92 -8.77 -18.41 14.31
N SER A 93 -9.00 -17.14 14.66
CA SER A 93 -10.32 -16.52 14.60
C SER A 93 -10.29 -15.00 14.36
N ILE A 94 -11.46 -14.43 14.02
CA ILE A 94 -11.65 -12.98 13.90
C ILE A 94 -11.45 -12.28 15.24
N GLU A 95 -11.89 -12.90 16.33
CA GLU A 95 -11.76 -12.40 17.70
C GLU A 95 -10.28 -12.28 18.09
N GLU A 96 -9.45 -13.26 17.72
CA GLU A 96 -7.99 -13.19 17.94
C GLU A 96 -7.35 -12.04 17.17
N VAL A 97 -7.74 -11.84 15.90
CA VAL A 97 -7.26 -10.70 15.09
C VAL A 97 -7.63 -9.36 15.74
N ARG A 98 -8.88 -9.21 16.16
CA ARG A 98 -9.38 -7.99 16.82
C ARG A 98 -8.71 -7.77 18.18
N ALA A 99 -8.54 -8.83 18.97
CA ALA A 99 -7.88 -8.79 20.26
C ALA A 99 -6.41 -8.35 20.09
N PHE A 100 -5.70 -8.92 19.11
CA PHE A 100 -4.33 -8.55 18.79
C PHE A 100 -4.25 -7.07 18.35
N ALA A 101 -5.11 -6.65 17.43
CA ALA A 101 -5.14 -5.26 16.97
C ALA A 101 -5.42 -4.27 18.12
N GLY A 102 -6.28 -4.66 19.08
CA GLY A 102 -6.57 -3.86 20.27
C GLY A 102 -5.46 -3.87 21.34
N SER A 103 -4.64 -4.94 21.39
CA SER A 103 -3.53 -5.07 22.33
C SER A 103 -2.27 -4.33 21.85
N VAL A 104 -2.07 -4.21 20.54
CA VAL A 104 -0.96 -3.44 19.97
C VAL A 104 -1.23 -1.95 20.17
N LYS A 105 -0.77 -1.44 21.30
CA LYS A 105 -0.73 0.00 21.59
C LYS A 105 0.71 0.46 21.46
N SER A 106 0.91 1.54 20.72
CA SER A 106 2.20 2.21 20.73
C SER A 106 2.49 2.76 22.13
N GLY A 107 3.72 2.56 22.63
CA GLY A 107 4.22 3.25 23.82
C GLY A 107 4.38 4.78 23.61
N THR A 108 4.33 5.24 22.36
CA THR A 108 4.32 6.65 21.95
C THR A 108 2.93 7.06 21.47
N PRO A 109 2.26 8.06 22.11
CA PRO A 109 0.90 8.51 21.77
C PRO A 109 0.70 8.99 20.33
N ASN A 110 1.79 9.29 19.60
CA ASN A 110 1.75 9.84 18.24
C ASN A 110 1.88 8.79 17.13
N PHE A 111 2.01 7.51 17.48
CA PHE A 111 2.18 6.44 16.52
C PHE A 111 0.86 5.67 16.41
N ASN A 112 0.18 5.85 15.28
CA ASN A 112 -0.98 5.06 14.92
C ASN A 112 -0.54 4.01 13.91
N GLY A 113 -0.60 2.74 14.31
CA GLY A 113 -0.48 1.64 13.38
C GLY A 113 -1.65 1.65 12.40
N VAL A 114 -1.41 1.17 11.19
CA VAL A 114 -2.44 0.91 10.19
C VAL A 114 -2.34 -0.53 9.73
N TRP A 115 -3.40 -1.00 9.10
CA TRP A 115 -3.58 -2.37 8.69
C TRP A 115 -3.72 -2.46 7.18
N ARG A 116 -3.29 -3.59 6.63
CA ARG A 116 -3.54 -3.96 5.23
C ARG A 116 -3.82 -5.45 5.14
N GLY A 117 -5.01 -5.80 4.67
CA GLY A 117 -5.36 -7.18 4.35
C GLY A 117 -5.02 -7.54 2.91
N GLN A 118 -4.61 -8.78 2.70
CA GLN A 118 -4.48 -9.39 1.38
C GLN A 118 -5.03 -10.81 1.42
N SER A 119 -5.81 -11.19 0.41
CA SER A 119 -6.32 -12.56 0.29
C SER A 119 -5.26 -13.61 -0.06
N SER A 120 -4.04 -13.16 -0.34
CA SER A 120 -2.89 -14.02 -0.49
C SER A 120 -1.64 -13.24 -0.10
N HIS A 121 -0.71 -13.90 0.57
CA HIS A 121 0.65 -13.41 0.74
C HIS A 121 1.40 -13.45 -0.60
N TYR A 122 2.01 -12.32 -0.98
CA TYR A 122 2.79 -12.18 -2.20
C TYR A 122 4.24 -11.84 -1.85
N THR A 123 5.18 -12.58 -2.43
CA THR A 123 6.62 -12.34 -2.30
C THR A 123 7.17 -11.52 -3.48
N THR A 124 8.36 -10.96 -3.31
CA THR A 124 9.08 -10.21 -4.35
C THR A 124 9.59 -11.06 -5.50
N GLU A 125 9.59 -12.40 -5.38
CA GLU A 125 9.92 -13.33 -6.47
C GLU A 125 9.03 -13.10 -7.70
N LYS A 126 7.73 -12.82 -7.49
CA LYS A 126 6.79 -12.49 -8.58
C LYS A 126 7.17 -11.23 -9.36
N LYS A 127 8.10 -10.44 -8.82
CA LYS A 127 8.63 -9.21 -9.40
C LYS A 127 10.05 -9.34 -9.89
N GLY A 128 10.54 -10.58 -10.01
CA GLY A 128 11.85 -10.89 -10.57
C GLY A 128 12.99 -10.89 -9.55
N ARG A 129 12.70 -10.79 -8.24
CA ARG A 129 13.72 -11.01 -7.21
C ARG A 129 14.28 -12.42 -7.36
N THR A 130 15.58 -12.53 -7.59
CA THR A 130 16.28 -13.80 -7.81
C THR A 130 16.88 -14.35 -6.52
N LYS A 131 17.13 -15.66 -6.50
CA LYS A 131 17.83 -16.33 -5.39
C LYS A 131 19.24 -15.78 -5.16
N GLU A 132 19.95 -15.42 -6.23
CA GLU A 132 21.28 -14.81 -6.12
C GLU A 132 21.22 -13.45 -5.41
N GLU A 133 20.20 -12.63 -5.73
CA GLU A 133 19.99 -11.38 -5.00
C GLU A 133 19.63 -11.61 -3.54
N LEU A 134 18.80 -12.60 -3.24
CA LEU A 134 18.47 -12.95 -1.84
C LEU A 134 19.74 -13.40 -1.07
N LEU A 135 20.61 -14.20 -1.69
CA LEU A 135 21.90 -14.58 -1.09
C LEU A 135 22.81 -13.37 -0.82
N ARG A 136 22.83 -12.39 -1.72
CA ARG A 136 23.62 -11.16 -1.54
C ARG A 136 23.06 -10.29 -0.43
N LEU A 137 21.75 -10.09 -0.45
CA LEU A 137 21.04 -9.15 0.39
C LEU A 137 20.79 -9.70 1.80
N TYR A 138 20.35 -10.95 1.93
CA TYR A 138 19.92 -11.55 3.19
C TYR A 138 20.79 -12.73 3.63
N GLY A 139 21.61 -13.29 2.74
CA GLY A 139 22.47 -14.43 3.04
C GLY A 139 21.80 -15.80 2.90
N ALA A 140 20.57 -15.87 2.40
CA ALA A 140 19.82 -17.10 2.18
C ALA A 140 19.01 -17.03 0.87
N GLU A 141 18.68 -18.17 0.26
CA GLU A 141 17.92 -18.24 -1.00
C GLU A 141 16.41 -18.30 -0.81
N ASP A 142 15.95 -18.70 0.37
CA ASP A 142 14.57 -19.03 0.73
C ASP A 142 13.94 -17.97 1.65
N VAL A 143 14.27 -16.72 1.37
CA VAL A 143 13.85 -15.58 2.18
C VAL A 143 12.43 -15.17 1.83
N ASP A 144 11.55 -15.18 2.84
CA ASP A 144 10.19 -14.65 2.72
C ASP A 144 10.19 -13.10 2.72
N GLU A 145 10.45 -12.51 1.55
CA GLU A 145 10.45 -11.06 1.33
C GLU A 145 9.08 -10.59 0.77
N PRO A 146 8.28 -9.82 1.54
CA PRO A 146 6.92 -9.46 1.13
C PRO A 146 6.90 -8.38 0.04
N SER A 147 5.93 -8.49 -0.87
CA SER A 147 5.67 -7.52 -1.93
C SER A 147 4.42 -6.69 -1.61
N LEU A 148 4.62 -5.44 -1.19
CA LEU A 148 3.58 -4.43 -0.96
C LEU A 148 3.66 -3.32 -2.03
N LEU A 149 3.89 -3.71 -3.28
CA LEU A 149 3.91 -2.78 -4.40
C LEU A 149 2.51 -2.21 -4.70
N PRO A 150 2.39 -0.88 -4.90
CA PRO A 150 1.18 -0.27 -5.46
C PRO A 150 0.78 -0.82 -6.82
N SER A 151 -0.48 -0.61 -7.20
CA SER A 151 -0.99 -1.08 -8.50
C SER A 151 -0.19 -0.53 -9.69
N ALA A 152 0.21 0.75 -9.67
CA ALA A 152 1.01 1.33 -10.76
C ALA A 152 2.40 0.67 -10.90
N ALA A 153 3.09 0.43 -9.79
CA ALA A 153 4.39 -0.26 -9.77
C ALA A 153 4.27 -1.75 -10.13
N ARG A 154 3.09 -2.36 -9.94
CA ARG A 154 2.86 -3.75 -10.36
C ARG A 154 2.64 -3.91 -11.86
N THR A 155 2.15 -2.89 -12.54
CA THR A 155 1.84 -2.95 -13.97
C THR A 155 2.82 -2.14 -14.83
N ASP A 156 3.94 -1.69 -14.25
CA ASP A 156 4.93 -0.80 -14.89
C ASP A 156 4.29 0.42 -15.57
N LEU A 157 3.20 0.91 -14.99
CA LEU A 157 2.43 2.01 -15.55
C LEU A 157 3.12 3.32 -15.21
N TYR A 158 3.49 4.08 -16.24
CA TYR A 158 3.99 5.42 -16.04
C TYR A 158 2.84 6.35 -15.65
N PHE A 159 2.82 6.67 -14.36
CA PHE A 159 1.71 7.34 -13.71
C PHE A 159 1.19 8.63 -14.41
N PRO A 160 2.07 9.53 -14.92
CA PRO A 160 1.62 10.71 -15.66
C PRO A 160 0.70 10.43 -16.85
N ASP A 161 0.79 9.24 -17.47
CA ASP A 161 0.00 8.89 -18.65
C ASP A 161 -1.50 8.79 -18.35
N SER A 162 -1.86 8.35 -17.15
CA SER A 162 -3.27 8.22 -16.74
C SER A 162 -3.78 9.44 -15.95
N PHE A 163 -2.87 10.21 -15.35
CA PHE A 163 -3.27 11.28 -14.44
C PHE A 163 -3.92 12.47 -15.14
N SER A 164 -3.53 12.79 -16.38
CA SER A 164 -4.11 13.91 -17.13
C SER A 164 -5.60 13.72 -17.40
N GLY A 165 -6.00 12.53 -17.87
CA GLY A 165 -7.39 12.15 -18.04
C GLY A 165 -8.13 12.09 -16.70
N TRP A 166 -7.46 11.60 -15.66
CA TRP A 166 -8.05 11.56 -14.31
C TRP A 166 -8.32 12.95 -13.74
N SER A 167 -7.33 13.85 -13.81
CA SER A 167 -7.48 15.23 -13.32
C SER A 167 -8.55 15.99 -14.10
N ALA A 168 -8.72 15.74 -15.40
CA ALA A 168 -9.82 16.32 -16.17
C ALA A 168 -11.20 15.91 -15.62
N LEU A 169 -11.38 14.65 -15.22
CA LEU A 169 -12.61 14.17 -14.59
C LEU A 169 -12.82 14.78 -13.19
N LEU A 170 -11.74 14.88 -12.40
CA LEU A 170 -11.78 15.53 -11.10
C LEU A 170 -12.13 17.02 -11.22
N ASP A 171 -11.60 17.73 -12.20
CA ASP A 171 -11.91 19.14 -12.46
C ASP A 171 -13.39 19.32 -12.81
N LEU A 172 -13.95 18.45 -13.65
CA LEU A 172 -15.38 18.43 -13.95
C LEU A 172 -16.22 18.23 -12.69
N TYR A 173 -15.84 17.26 -11.85
CA TYR A 173 -16.52 17.00 -10.58
C TYR A 173 -16.49 18.21 -9.65
N VAL A 174 -15.31 18.83 -9.48
CA VAL A 174 -15.15 20.04 -8.66
C VAL A 174 -16.03 21.17 -9.19
N HIS A 175 -16.06 21.37 -10.51
CA HIS A 175 -16.85 22.42 -11.13
C HIS A 175 -18.37 22.21 -10.95
N GLU A 176 -18.87 20.97 -10.98
CA GLU A 176 -20.26 20.68 -10.64
C GLU A 176 -20.58 21.02 -9.19
N ARG A 177 -19.66 20.77 -8.25
CA ARG A 177 -19.82 21.18 -6.85
C ARG A 177 -19.81 22.69 -6.65
N VAL A 178 -18.98 23.43 -7.40
CA VAL A 178 -19.00 24.90 -7.40
C VAL A 178 -20.39 25.40 -7.81
N ARG A 179 -20.97 24.84 -8.88
CA ARG A 179 -22.30 25.23 -9.37
C ARG A 179 -23.42 24.89 -8.40
N ALA A 180 -23.38 23.71 -7.79
CA ALA A 180 -24.45 23.24 -6.90
C ALA A 180 -24.44 23.90 -5.51
N GLN A 181 -23.25 24.24 -4.97
CA GLN A 181 -23.10 24.63 -3.55
C GLN A 181 -22.45 26.01 -3.35
N GLY A 182 -22.05 26.72 -4.42
CA GLY A 182 -21.38 28.01 -4.35
C GLY A 182 -19.90 27.92 -3.92
N GLY A 183 -19.28 29.06 -3.54
CA GLY A 183 -17.94 29.06 -2.93
C GLY A 183 -16.77 28.76 -3.88
N GLN A 184 -16.63 29.51 -4.97
CA GLN A 184 -15.62 29.29 -6.02
C GLN A 184 -14.17 29.43 -5.52
N ARG A 185 -13.87 30.37 -4.60
CA ARG A 185 -12.49 30.69 -4.20
C ARG A 185 -11.79 29.55 -3.46
N GLU A 186 -12.48 28.85 -2.55
CA GLU A 186 -11.92 27.71 -1.82
C GLU A 186 -11.56 26.56 -2.77
N LEU A 187 -12.47 26.19 -3.67
CA LEU A 187 -12.24 25.10 -4.62
C LEU A 187 -11.18 25.45 -5.66
N LEU A 188 -11.15 26.69 -6.14
CA LEU A 188 -10.07 27.15 -7.00
C LEU A 188 -8.71 27.08 -6.29
N ASN A 189 -8.64 27.49 -5.02
CA ASN A 189 -7.41 27.35 -4.23
C ASN A 189 -7.02 25.87 -4.06
N PHE A 190 -8.00 24.98 -3.85
CA PHE A 190 -7.76 23.55 -3.72
C PHE A 190 -7.22 22.94 -5.02
N VAL A 191 -7.86 23.18 -6.16
CA VAL A 191 -7.44 22.66 -7.48
C VAL A 191 -6.03 23.12 -7.83
N ASN A 192 -5.64 24.33 -7.44
CA ASN A 192 -4.29 24.87 -7.62
C ASN A 192 -3.29 24.44 -6.53
N SER A 193 -3.67 23.54 -5.62
CA SER A 193 -2.81 23.08 -4.52
C SER A 193 -2.26 21.68 -4.76
N TYR A 194 -1.13 21.37 -4.12
CA TYR A 194 -0.60 20.00 -4.15
C TYR A 194 -1.54 18.97 -3.51
N ARG A 195 -2.43 19.40 -2.61
CA ARG A 195 -3.44 18.52 -1.98
C ARG A 195 -4.41 17.96 -3.01
N TYR A 196 -4.75 18.71 -4.05
CA TYR A 196 -5.61 18.21 -5.14
C TYR A 196 -4.96 17.02 -5.85
N ARG A 197 -3.65 17.11 -6.12
CA ARG A 197 -2.88 16.01 -6.70
C ARG A 197 -2.88 14.77 -5.81
N MET A 198 -2.64 14.95 -4.51
CA MET A 198 -2.68 13.86 -3.52
C MET A 198 -4.07 13.23 -3.39
N TRP A 199 -5.11 14.05 -3.34
CA TRP A 199 -6.50 13.59 -3.33
C TRP A 199 -6.83 12.79 -4.59
N GLY A 200 -6.36 13.24 -5.76
CA GLY A 200 -6.52 12.49 -7.00
C GLY A 200 -5.89 11.09 -6.94
N PHE A 201 -4.71 10.94 -6.34
CA PHE A 201 -4.08 9.62 -6.18
C PHE A 201 -4.79 8.73 -5.17
N ALA A 202 -5.18 9.30 -4.05
CA ALA A 202 -5.86 8.58 -2.99
C ALA A 202 -7.22 8.09 -3.47
N THR A 203 -7.98 8.92 -4.18
CA THR A 203 -9.27 8.51 -4.75
C THR A 203 -9.13 7.49 -5.88
N ALA A 204 -8.14 7.64 -6.77
CA ALA A 204 -7.92 6.73 -7.91
C ALA A 204 -7.93 5.25 -7.52
N GLN A 205 -7.17 4.87 -6.48
CA GLN A 205 -7.06 3.48 -6.02
C GLN A 205 -8.40 2.89 -5.54
N HIS A 206 -9.22 3.68 -4.84
CA HIS A 206 -10.52 3.22 -4.32
C HIS A 206 -11.53 2.94 -5.42
N TYR A 207 -11.36 3.56 -6.60
CA TYR A 207 -12.27 3.39 -7.73
C TYR A 207 -11.71 2.50 -8.85
N GLY A 208 -10.54 1.89 -8.67
CA GLY A 208 -9.98 0.90 -9.60
C GLY A 208 -8.90 1.41 -10.54
N LEU A 209 -8.57 2.70 -10.45
CA LEU A 209 -7.47 3.24 -11.22
C LEU A 209 -6.12 2.85 -10.61
N PRO A 210 -5.10 2.59 -11.45
CA PRO A 210 -3.73 2.45 -10.99
C PRO A 210 -3.30 3.65 -10.15
N SER A 211 -2.69 3.40 -9.00
CA SER A 211 -2.17 4.43 -8.10
C SER A 211 -0.74 4.11 -7.69
N VAL A 212 0.00 5.18 -7.41
CA VAL A 212 1.37 5.17 -6.87
C VAL A 212 1.40 5.02 -5.36
N GLY A 213 0.24 5.07 -4.71
CA GLY A 213 0.13 4.82 -3.28
C GLY A 213 -0.46 3.46 -2.96
N LEU A 214 -0.41 3.13 -1.67
CA LEU A 214 -0.91 1.88 -1.13
C LEU A 214 -2.09 2.16 -0.20
N ASP A 215 -3.20 1.49 -0.46
CA ASP A 215 -4.35 1.44 0.45
C ASP A 215 -3.97 0.79 1.78
N VAL A 216 -4.14 1.55 2.85
CA VAL A 216 -4.07 1.06 4.23
C VAL A 216 -5.24 1.65 5.02
N THR A 217 -5.58 1.03 6.13
CA THR A 217 -6.75 1.42 6.93
C THR A 217 -6.40 1.43 8.40
N HIS A 218 -7.03 2.31 9.18
CA HIS A 218 -6.90 2.28 10.63
C HIS A 218 -7.91 1.33 11.29
N ASP A 219 -8.81 0.73 10.50
CA ASP A 219 -9.84 -0.19 10.94
C ASP A 219 -9.45 -1.64 10.59
N ILE A 220 -9.30 -2.47 11.63
CA ILE A 220 -8.93 -3.87 11.47
C ILE A 220 -10.00 -4.67 10.72
N ASP A 221 -11.28 -4.30 10.83
CA ASP A 221 -12.36 -5.03 10.17
C ASP A 221 -12.34 -4.78 8.66
N VAL A 222 -11.95 -3.58 8.22
CA VAL A 222 -11.68 -3.30 6.80
C VAL A 222 -10.54 -4.19 6.30
N ALA A 223 -9.42 -4.29 7.05
CA ALA A 223 -8.31 -5.15 6.66
C ALA A 223 -8.71 -6.64 6.63
N LEU A 224 -9.49 -7.11 7.61
CA LEU A 224 -10.09 -8.45 7.61
C LEU A 224 -10.94 -8.68 6.36
N PHE A 225 -11.79 -7.72 5.98
CA PHE A 225 -12.60 -7.85 4.78
C PHE A 225 -11.73 -8.09 3.53
N PHE A 226 -10.69 -7.29 3.32
CA PHE A 226 -9.79 -7.46 2.17
C PHE A 226 -8.93 -8.73 2.24
N ALA A 227 -8.57 -9.19 3.45
CA ALA A 227 -7.86 -10.46 3.62
C ALA A 227 -8.77 -11.66 3.34
N LEU A 228 -10.05 -11.58 3.68
CA LEU A 228 -10.97 -12.69 3.56
C LEU A 228 -11.71 -12.76 2.22
N HIS A 229 -11.54 -11.77 1.34
CA HIS A 229 -12.21 -11.70 0.04
C HIS A 229 -11.24 -11.52 -1.13
N THR A 230 -11.62 -12.12 -2.25
CA THR A 230 -11.02 -11.95 -3.57
C THR A 230 -12.00 -11.18 -4.44
N PHE A 231 -11.48 -10.42 -5.41
CA PHE A 231 -12.30 -9.55 -6.25
C PHE A 231 -12.13 -9.94 -7.71
N LYS A 232 -13.25 -10.01 -8.44
CA LYS A 232 -13.26 -10.17 -9.90
C LYS A 232 -14.09 -9.05 -10.50
N THR A 233 -13.51 -8.35 -11.47
CA THR A 233 -14.13 -7.22 -12.16
C THR A 233 -14.42 -7.61 -13.61
N SER A 234 -15.67 -7.41 -14.06
CA SER A 234 -16.07 -7.62 -15.46
C SER A 234 -15.54 -6.52 -16.38
N ALA A 235 -15.68 -6.68 -17.70
CA ALA A 235 -15.29 -5.66 -18.68
C ALA A 235 -16.06 -4.33 -18.51
N GLU A 236 -17.27 -4.40 -17.95
CA GLU A 236 -18.13 -3.24 -17.67
C GLU A 236 -17.77 -2.54 -16.35
N GLY A 237 -16.88 -3.12 -15.55
CA GLY A 237 -16.49 -2.62 -14.22
C GLY A 237 -17.28 -3.24 -13.07
N ILE A 238 -18.19 -4.18 -13.32
CA ILE A 238 -18.95 -4.84 -12.25
C ILE A 238 -18.00 -5.73 -11.45
N THR A 239 -17.87 -5.44 -10.16
CA THR A 239 -17.00 -6.17 -9.24
C THR A 239 -17.79 -7.07 -8.33
N THR A 240 -17.37 -8.32 -8.28
CA THR A 240 -17.88 -9.32 -7.35
C THR A 240 -16.80 -9.63 -6.32
N ALA A 241 -17.19 -9.61 -5.05
CA ALA A 241 -16.34 -10.03 -3.95
C ALA A 241 -16.74 -11.46 -3.56
N THR A 242 -15.78 -12.37 -3.58
CA THR A 242 -15.96 -13.77 -3.20
C THR A 242 -15.03 -14.14 -2.06
N ARG A 243 -15.48 -15.00 -1.15
CA ARG A 243 -14.62 -15.49 -0.06
C ARG A 243 -13.34 -16.10 -0.60
N ALA A 244 -12.23 -15.85 0.09
CA ALA A 244 -10.97 -16.53 -0.17
C ALA A 244 -11.17 -18.05 0.00
N ILE A 245 -10.64 -18.83 -0.95
CA ILE A 245 -10.71 -20.29 -0.93
C ILE A 245 -9.74 -20.86 0.11
N SER A 246 -9.94 -22.11 0.54
CA SER A 246 -9.12 -22.76 1.58
C SER A 246 -7.64 -22.91 1.24
N THR A 247 -7.27 -22.90 -0.04
CA THR A 247 -5.86 -22.95 -0.49
C THR A 247 -5.22 -21.56 -0.56
N ALA A 248 -5.98 -20.50 -0.26
CA ALA A 248 -5.43 -19.16 -0.18
C ALA A 248 -4.55 -19.03 1.08
N ALA A 249 -3.67 -18.02 1.07
CA ALA A 249 -2.82 -17.70 2.21
C ALA A 249 -3.10 -16.27 2.66
N PRO A 250 -4.32 -15.98 3.17
CA PRO A 250 -4.69 -14.63 3.52
C PRO A 250 -3.89 -14.14 4.74
N ILE A 251 -3.54 -12.87 4.68
CA ILE A 251 -2.60 -12.24 5.59
C ILE A 251 -3.03 -10.81 5.88
N ILE A 252 -2.82 -10.37 7.12
CA ILE A 252 -2.96 -8.97 7.52
C ILE A 252 -1.60 -8.47 7.96
N TYR A 253 -1.15 -7.37 7.38
CA TYR A 253 0.05 -6.67 7.83
C TYR A 253 -0.32 -5.54 8.77
N GLY A 254 0.36 -5.47 9.91
CA GLY A 254 0.42 -4.26 10.73
C GLY A 254 1.59 -3.40 10.26
N LEU A 255 1.30 -2.16 9.86
CA LEU A 255 2.30 -1.20 9.41
C LEU A 255 2.39 -0.02 10.39
N GLY A 256 3.62 0.49 10.57
CA GLY A 256 3.92 1.57 11.49
C GLY A 256 5.26 2.25 11.17
N GLY A 257 5.62 3.24 11.97
CA GLY A 257 6.91 3.93 11.85
C GLY A 257 6.94 4.95 10.73
N PHE A 258 5.75 5.45 10.35
CA PHE A 258 5.61 6.38 9.25
C PHE A 258 6.19 7.75 9.60
N LEU A 259 6.91 8.32 8.65
CA LEU A 259 7.25 9.74 8.69
C LEU A 259 6.00 10.57 8.35
N HIS A 260 5.98 11.83 8.80
CA HIS A 260 4.81 12.72 8.62
C HIS A 260 4.36 12.94 7.17
N HIS A 261 5.23 12.66 6.19
CA HIS A 261 4.97 12.84 4.76
C HIS A 261 4.64 11.53 4.03
N GLU A 262 4.58 10.39 4.73
CA GLU A 262 4.35 9.07 4.10
C GLU A 262 2.90 8.65 4.14
N LEU A 263 2.14 9.10 5.13
CA LEU A 263 0.81 8.57 5.43
C LEU A 263 -0.18 9.70 5.68
N PHE A 264 -1.22 9.74 4.86
CA PHE A 264 -2.23 10.78 4.88
C PHE A 264 -3.61 10.18 5.15
N LYS A 265 -4.43 10.88 5.92
CA LYS A 265 -5.83 10.52 6.08
C LYS A 265 -6.63 11.07 4.90
N ASP A 266 -7.41 10.22 4.23
CA ASP A 266 -8.22 10.61 3.08
C ASP A 266 -9.18 11.77 3.40
N GLU A 267 -9.81 11.73 4.58
CA GLU A 267 -10.70 12.78 5.09
C GLU A 267 -10.04 14.17 5.20
N LYS A 268 -8.69 14.22 5.17
CA LYS A 268 -7.90 15.45 5.28
C LYS A 268 -7.26 15.85 3.95
N LEU A 269 -7.44 15.09 2.88
CA LEU A 269 -6.83 15.41 1.59
C LEU A 269 -7.61 16.48 0.83
N ALA A 270 -8.95 16.50 0.93
CA ALA A 270 -9.82 17.44 0.23
C ALA A 270 -10.75 18.23 1.16
N PRO A 271 -11.35 19.34 0.70
CA PRO A 271 -12.50 19.97 1.34
C PRO A 271 -13.65 18.98 1.58
N THR A 272 -14.42 19.15 2.66
CA THR A 272 -15.47 18.21 3.08
C THR A 272 -16.47 17.88 1.97
N ARG A 273 -16.83 18.86 1.14
CA ARG A 273 -17.76 18.70 0.00
C ARG A 273 -17.21 17.90 -1.19
N LEU A 274 -15.92 17.56 -1.18
CA LEU A 274 -15.25 16.72 -2.18
C LEU A 274 -14.85 15.34 -1.62
N LEU A 275 -15.14 15.07 -0.34
CA LEU A 275 -14.86 13.77 0.24
C LEU A 275 -15.75 12.71 -0.39
N CYS A 276 -15.14 11.62 -0.83
CA CYS A 276 -15.82 10.51 -1.49
C CYS A 276 -16.33 9.51 -0.44
N THR A 277 -17.47 8.87 -0.71
CA THR A 277 -18.10 7.93 0.23
C THR A 277 -17.26 6.66 0.44
N ARG A 278 -16.67 6.11 -0.63
CA ARG A 278 -15.94 4.83 -0.55
C ARG A 278 -14.67 4.87 0.30
N PRO A 279 -13.73 5.83 0.15
CA PRO A 279 -12.59 5.95 1.07
C PRO A 279 -13.03 6.08 2.53
N ALA A 280 -14.11 6.82 2.81
CA ALA A 280 -14.65 6.96 4.15
C ALA A 280 -15.21 5.63 4.70
N ALA A 281 -15.97 4.87 3.89
CA ALA A 281 -16.48 3.55 4.25
C ALA A 281 -15.36 2.53 4.54
N GLN A 282 -14.18 2.73 3.96
CA GLN A 282 -13.00 1.87 4.15
C GLN A 282 -12.05 2.40 5.22
N SER A 283 -12.41 3.47 5.95
CA SER A 283 -11.53 4.09 6.95
C SER A 283 -10.13 4.38 6.38
N ALA A 284 -10.10 4.79 5.10
CA ALA A 284 -8.92 4.75 4.26
C ALA A 284 -7.86 5.77 4.66
N MET A 285 -6.63 5.36 4.44
CA MET A 285 -5.45 6.20 4.54
C MET A 285 -4.54 5.93 3.34
N PHE A 286 -3.95 7.00 2.83
CA PHE A 286 -3.11 6.97 1.65
C PHE A 286 -1.63 6.92 2.03
N PHE A 287 -0.96 5.79 1.78
CA PHE A 287 0.49 5.70 1.85
C PHE A 287 1.10 6.17 0.52
N SER A 288 1.91 7.24 0.55
CA SER A 288 2.26 7.98 -0.65
C SER A 288 3.65 7.69 -1.25
N THR A 289 4.47 6.85 -0.61
CA THR A 289 5.87 6.62 -1.00
C THR A 289 6.09 5.27 -1.69
N GLY A 290 5.12 4.79 -2.47
CA GLY A 290 5.22 3.56 -3.27
C GLY A 290 5.71 3.76 -4.72
N TRP A 291 6.48 4.82 -4.97
CA TRP A 291 6.99 5.21 -6.29
C TRP A 291 8.47 5.64 -6.18
N GLY A 292 9.15 5.91 -7.30
CA GLY A 292 10.54 6.38 -7.27
C GLY A 292 11.54 5.24 -7.10
N HIS A 293 12.61 5.44 -6.34
CA HIS A 293 13.69 4.45 -6.20
C HIS A 293 13.36 3.27 -5.27
N ALA A 294 12.36 3.41 -4.39
CA ALA A 294 11.96 2.36 -3.46
C ALA A 294 10.45 2.07 -3.56
N PRO A 295 9.97 1.45 -4.66
CA PRO A 295 8.55 1.20 -4.85
C PRO A 295 7.96 0.22 -3.82
N ASN A 296 8.77 -0.63 -3.18
CA ASN A 296 8.34 -1.53 -2.11
C ASN A 296 8.54 -0.96 -0.69
N ASN A 297 8.71 0.37 -0.55
CA ASN A 297 8.97 1.01 0.74
C ASN A 297 7.87 0.75 1.80
N ALA A 298 6.63 0.49 1.38
CA ALA A 298 5.56 0.10 2.30
C ALA A 298 5.88 -1.18 3.10
N ALA A 299 6.56 -2.16 2.49
CA ALA A 299 6.99 -3.36 3.19
C ALA A 299 7.95 -3.04 4.35
N GLN A 300 8.79 -2.00 4.21
CA GLN A 300 9.68 -1.53 5.30
C GLN A 300 8.92 -0.92 6.48
N ARG A 301 7.61 -0.75 6.40
CA ARG A 301 6.76 -0.26 7.51
C ARG A 301 6.08 -1.41 8.25
N ILE A 302 6.16 -2.64 7.76
CA ILE A 302 5.58 -3.80 8.44
C ILE A 302 6.32 -4.04 9.76
N TYR A 303 5.56 -4.15 10.85
CA TYR A 303 6.06 -4.54 12.17
C TYR A 303 5.54 -5.90 12.63
N VAL A 304 4.45 -6.40 12.02
CA VAL A 304 3.89 -7.74 12.27
C VAL A 304 3.08 -8.21 11.06
N ALA A 305 3.02 -9.51 10.87
CA ALA A 305 2.11 -10.17 9.95
C ALA A 305 1.21 -11.16 10.71
N LEU A 306 -0.09 -11.16 10.41
CA LEU A 306 -1.06 -12.11 10.95
C LEU A 306 -1.50 -13.05 9.82
N LYS A 307 -1.15 -14.32 9.94
CA LYS A 307 -1.57 -15.37 9.00
C LYS A 307 -2.90 -15.95 9.48
N LEU A 308 -3.94 -15.87 8.65
CA LEU A 308 -5.30 -16.25 9.03
C LEU A 308 -5.51 -17.75 8.74
N VAL A 309 -5.35 -18.59 9.74
CA VAL A 309 -5.44 -20.06 9.62
C VAL A 309 -6.91 -20.50 9.82
N GLY A 310 -7.40 -21.40 8.94
CA GLY A 310 -8.79 -21.88 8.98
C GLY A 310 -9.82 -20.81 8.61
N HIS A 311 -9.40 -19.77 7.89
CA HIS A 311 -10.19 -18.59 7.56
C HIS A 311 -11.47 -18.89 6.74
N GLU A 312 -11.53 -20.04 6.08
CA GLU A 312 -12.68 -20.50 5.30
C GLU A 312 -13.90 -20.80 6.17
N ALA A 313 -13.68 -21.16 7.45
CA ALA A 313 -14.74 -21.44 8.41
C ALA A 313 -15.22 -20.18 9.16
N TRP A 314 -14.50 -19.07 9.05
CA TRP A 314 -14.79 -17.85 9.80
C TRP A 314 -16.01 -17.14 9.23
N LYS A 315 -16.91 -16.70 10.11
CA LYS A 315 -18.08 -15.88 9.76
C LYS A 315 -17.74 -14.41 9.86
N PHE A 316 -17.86 -13.69 8.75
CA PHE A 316 -17.65 -12.25 8.69
C PHE A 316 -18.93 -11.58 8.21
N ASP A 317 -19.60 -10.84 9.10
CA ASP A 317 -21.01 -10.44 8.91
C ASP A 317 -21.20 -9.21 8.01
N LEU A 318 -20.11 -8.54 7.61
CA LEU A 318 -20.18 -7.35 6.77
C LEU A 318 -20.16 -7.72 5.29
N GLN A 319 -21.23 -7.34 4.60
CA GLN A 319 -21.39 -7.53 3.16
C GLN A 319 -20.49 -6.59 2.36
N PRO A 320 -20.13 -6.92 1.12
CA PRO A 320 -19.30 -6.05 0.27
C PRO A 320 -19.83 -4.63 0.12
N SER A 321 -21.16 -4.45 0.08
CA SER A 321 -21.79 -3.12 -0.03
C SER A 321 -21.51 -2.20 1.16
N HIS A 322 -21.07 -2.73 2.31
CA HIS A 322 -20.65 -1.94 3.46
C HIS A 322 -19.37 -1.15 3.16
N TYR A 323 -18.39 -1.77 2.49
CA TYR A 323 -17.11 -1.17 2.14
C TYR A 323 -17.05 -0.62 0.71
N PHE A 324 -17.99 -1.04 -0.13
CA PHE A 324 -18.18 -0.57 -1.50
C PHE A 324 -19.61 -0.06 -1.66
N PRO A 325 -19.90 1.17 -1.18
CA PRO A 325 -21.24 1.72 -1.28
C PRO A 325 -21.72 1.72 -2.73
N LYS A 326 -23.01 1.46 -2.90
CA LYS A 326 -23.64 1.33 -4.20
C LYS A 326 -23.72 2.69 -4.92
N PRO A 327 -23.90 2.73 -6.25
CA PRO A 327 -23.97 3.99 -7.00
C PRO A 327 -24.96 5.02 -6.46
N GLN A 328 -26.09 4.61 -5.88
CA GLN A 328 -27.05 5.55 -5.28
C GLN A 328 -26.54 6.23 -4.00
N ASP A 329 -25.60 5.58 -3.28
CA ASP A 329 -25.05 6.02 -1.98
C ASP A 329 -23.63 6.60 -2.12
N ASP A 330 -23.00 6.43 -3.28
CA ASP A 330 -21.68 6.98 -3.62
C ASP A 330 -21.81 7.99 -4.78
N GLU A 331 -21.92 9.27 -4.41
CA GLU A 331 -22.10 10.35 -5.39
C GLU A 331 -20.94 10.47 -6.38
N PHE A 332 -19.71 10.22 -5.93
CA PHE A 332 -18.55 10.29 -6.81
C PHE A 332 -18.54 9.12 -7.78
N LEU A 333 -18.87 7.90 -7.32
CA LEU A 333 -19.05 6.76 -8.21
C LEU A 333 -20.14 7.03 -9.26
N ARG A 334 -21.30 7.54 -8.83
CA ARG A 334 -22.40 7.88 -9.74
C ARG A 334 -21.93 8.84 -10.81
N PHE A 335 -21.25 9.91 -10.44
CA PHE A 335 -20.64 10.85 -11.37
C PHE A 335 -19.73 10.13 -12.39
N LEU A 336 -18.84 9.23 -11.94
CA LEU A 336 -17.95 8.50 -12.85
C LEU A 336 -18.70 7.59 -13.83
N LEU A 337 -19.76 6.91 -13.37
CA LEU A 337 -20.59 6.04 -14.19
C LEU A 337 -21.42 6.83 -15.21
N GLU A 338 -21.97 7.99 -14.83
CA GLU A 338 -22.65 8.92 -15.73
C GLU A 338 -21.68 9.42 -16.81
N ARG A 339 -20.49 9.88 -16.42
CA ARG A 339 -19.45 10.32 -17.37
C ARG A 339 -18.97 9.20 -18.30
N LYS A 340 -18.97 7.94 -17.84
CA LYS A 340 -18.68 6.76 -18.69
C LYS A 340 -19.70 6.61 -19.81
N SER A 341 -20.96 6.97 -19.57
CA SER A 341 -22.00 6.92 -20.59
C SER A 341 -21.95 8.11 -21.56
N GLU A 342 -21.55 9.31 -21.10
CA GLU A 342 -21.61 10.55 -21.86
C GLU A 342 -20.34 10.88 -22.66
N LEU A 343 -19.16 10.75 -22.04
CA LEU A 343 -17.90 11.20 -22.63
C LEU A 343 -17.33 10.15 -23.59
N LYS A 344 -17.22 10.45 -24.89
CA LYS A 344 -16.75 9.47 -25.91
C LYS A 344 -15.27 9.59 -26.30
N LEU A 345 -14.50 10.42 -25.59
CA LEU A 345 -13.07 10.56 -25.84
C LEU A 345 -12.33 9.25 -25.51
N PRO A 346 -11.54 8.67 -26.44
CA PRO A 346 -10.91 7.35 -26.23
C PRO A 346 -10.07 7.25 -24.94
N VAL A 347 -9.27 8.28 -24.64
CA VAL A 347 -8.44 8.32 -23.41
C VAL A 347 -9.28 8.30 -22.12
N ILE A 348 -10.45 8.94 -22.13
CA ILE A 348 -11.37 8.95 -20.99
C ILE A 348 -12.12 7.63 -20.90
N GLN A 349 -12.50 7.04 -22.03
CA GLN A 349 -13.14 5.73 -22.06
C GLN A 349 -12.21 4.61 -21.57
N ASP A 350 -10.95 4.60 -21.97
CA ASP A 350 -9.95 3.66 -21.44
C ASP A 350 -9.84 3.78 -19.90
N LEU A 351 -9.76 5.00 -19.39
CA LEU A 351 -9.71 5.25 -17.96
C LEU A 351 -10.99 4.79 -17.25
N LEU A 352 -12.16 5.19 -17.74
CA LEU A 352 -13.46 4.84 -17.15
C LEU A 352 -13.82 3.36 -17.30
N SER A 353 -13.19 2.63 -18.23
CA SER A 353 -13.32 1.17 -18.34
C SER A 353 -12.77 0.45 -17.12
N LYS A 354 -11.75 1.03 -16.45
CA LYS A 354 -11.10 0.48 -15.25
C LYS A 354 -11.87 0.80 -13.96
N ILE A 355 -12.86 1.70 -14.03
CA ILE A 355 -13.67 2.05 -12.87
C ILE A 355 -14.55 0.87 -12.47
N TYR A 356 -14.47 0.51 -11.20
CA TYR A 356 -15.16 -0.65 -10.69
C TYR A 356 -16.20 -0.33 -9.61
N TYR A 357 -17.25 -1.15 -9.54
CA TYR A 357 -18.32 -1.01 -8.55
C TYR A 357 -18.99 -2.33 -8.17
N VAL A 358 -19.53 -2.39 -6.95
CA VAL A 358 -20.40 -3.47 -6.49
C VAL A 358 -21.87 -3.02 -6.69
N PRO A 359 -22.71 -3.80 -7.37
CA PRO A 359 -24.11 -3.43 -7.67
C PRO A 359 -25.07 -3.49 -6.47
#